data_AF-A0A1G2UVQ6-F1
#
_entry.id   AF-A0A1G2UVQ6-F1
#
_cell.length_a   1.000
_cell.length_b   1.000
_cell.length_c   1.000
_cell.angle_alpha   90.00
_cell.angle_beta   90.00
_cell.angle_gamma   90.00
#
_symmetry.space_group_name_H-M   'P 1'
#
loop_
_entity.id
_entity.type
_entity.pdbx_description
1 polymer ?
#
loop_
_entity_poly.entity_id
_entity_poly.type
_entity_poly.pdbx_seq_one_letter_code
_entity_poly.pdbx_strand_id
1 'polypeptide(L)'
;MFPVVNFDIAVLPQHKVLCQNLLLDVRMSYMRKIVIIIVVIGALAILYAMRDSSSVKDADKTTTSKNSNFRPDPSNGTFMIDNESITLSAGRNETQITPTSALVEETVLLDKFAYGDVNADDKEDTALLLARYGGGSGTFIYVAVFVSGPVTYRGSDALFIGDRVAPQSISINNGIVTVDYLDRGPDEAFAAEPTIPTSKQFIYKNGEFVEK
;
A
#
# COMPACT_ATOMS: atom_id res chain seq x y z
N MET A 1 62.54 34.38 -91.25
CA MET A 1 62.79 35.69 -90.63
C MET A 1 61.81 35.82 -89.46
N PHE A 2 62.32 35.98 -88.25
CA PHE A 2 61.60 36.11 -86.95
C PHE A 2 60.45 37.16 -86.99
N PRO A 3 59.54 37.32 -85.98
CA PRO A 3 59.69 37.00 -84.55
C PRO A 3 58.38 36.65 -83.74
N VAL A 4 58.54 36.58 -82.40
CA VAL A 4 57.61 36.98 -81.30
C VAL A 4 56.80 35.90 -80.54
N VAL A 5 57.30 35.63 -79.31
CA VAL A 5 56.67 35.55 -77.95
C VAL A 5 55.48 34.60 -77.69
N ASN A 6 55.63 33.73 -76.67
CA ASN A 6 54.63 33.62 -75.61
C ASN A 6 55.20 33.04 -74.30
N PHE A 7 54.67 33.56 -73.19
CA PHE A 7 54.96 33.21 -71.80
C PHE A 7 54.08 32.02 -71.40
N ASP A 8 54.65 30.89 -70.99
CA ASP A 8 53.89 29.78 -70.40
C ASP A 8 54.14 29.69 -68.89
N ILE A 9 53.05 29.94 -68.15
CA ILE A 9 52.97 29.77 -66.70
C ILE A 9 52.67 28.29 -66.43
N ALA A 10 53.67 27.55 -65.98
CA ALA A 10 53.50 26.19 -65.49
C ALA A 10 52.84 26.20 -64.10
N VAL A 11 51.55 25.87 -64.05
CA VAL A 11 50.81 25.61 -62.81
C VAL A 11 51.14 24.18 -62.34
N LEU A 12 51.83 24.06 -61.20
CA LEU A 12 52.05 22.80 -60.49
C LEU A 12 50.76 22.36 -59.75
N PRO A 13 50.31 21.09 -59.88
CA PRO A 13 49.21 20.58 -59.08
C PRO A 13 49.75 19.81 -57.86
N GLN A 14 49.90 20.48 -56.71
CA GLN A 14 50.34 19.83 -55.45
C GLN A 14 49.23 19.75 -54.37
N HIS A 15 47.96 19.83 -54.74
CA HIS A 15 46.86 19.95 -53.76
C HIS A 15 45.93 18.74 -53.63
N LYS A 16 46.36 17.52 -54.01
CA LYS A 16 45.46 16.34 -53.98
C LYS A 16 45.88 15.13 -53.15
N VAL A 17 47.01 15.18 -52.43
CA VAL A 17 47.49 13.99 -51.67
C VAL A 17 47.28 14.12 -50.16
N LEU A 18 47.03 15.32 -49.61
CA LEU A 18 46.93 15.49 -48.15
C LEU A 18 45.51 15.35 -47.56
N CYS A 19 44.45 15.29 -48.39
CA CYS A 19 43.06 15.21 -47.89
C CYS A 19 42.51 13.80 -47.71
N GLN A 20 43.20 12.75 -48.19
CA GLN A 20 42.64 11.39 -48.16
C GLN A 20 42.93 10.61 -46.86
N ASN A 21 43.98 10.97 -46.11
CA ASN A 21 44.34 10.27 -44.87
C ASN A 21 43.67 10.85 -43.61
N LEU A 22 43.24 12.12 -43.61
CA LEU A 22 42.59 12.74 -42.44
C LEU A 22 41.13 12.30 -42.26
N LEU A 23 40.47 11.84 -43.32
CA LEU A 23 39.07 11.39 -43.31
C LEU A 23 38.90 9.92 -42.88
N LEU A 24 39.96 9.11 -42.91
CA LEU A 24 39.93 7.71 -42.45
C LEU A 24 40.20 7.57 -40.95
N ASP A 25 41.04 8.43 -40.36
CA ASP A 25 41.35 8.39 -38.92
C ASP A 25 40.20 8.90 -38.03
N VAL A 26 39.49 9.96 -38.45
CA VAL A 26 38.32 10.47 -37.71
C VAL A 26 37.18 9.46 -37.73
N ARG A 27 36.95 8.81 -38.88
CA ARG A 27 35.96 7.72 -39.01
C ARG A 27 36.31 6.51 -38.15
N MET A 28 37.57 6.11 -38.08
CA MET A 28 37.99 4.98 -37.22
C MET A 28 37.88 5.30 -35.72
N SER A 29 38.22 6.52 -35.30
CA SER A 29 38.04 6.97 -33.91
C SER A 29 36.55 7.04 -33.50
N TYR A 30 35.68 7.47 -34.40
CA TYR A 30 34.24 7.55 -34.17
C TYR A 30 33.58 6.17 -34.15
N MET A 31 33.97 5.27 -35.06
CA MET A 31 33.46 3.89 -35.08
C MET A 31 33.90 3.08 -33.87
N ARG A 32 35.13 3.29 -33.35
CA ARG A 32 35.58 2.66 -32.09
C ARG A 32 34.70 3.08 -30.89
N LYS A 33 34.31 4.35 -30.81
CA LYS A 33 33.40 4.84 -29.76
C LYS A 33 31.98 4.27 -29.90
N ILE A 34 31.46 4.15 -31.13
CA ILE A 34 30.15 3.54 -31.39
C ILE A 34 30.14 2.05 -31.01
N VAL A 35 31.21 1.32 -31.35
CA VAL A 35 31.33 -0.10 -30.98
C VAL A 35 31.37 -0.28 -29.46
N ILE A 36 32.09 0.59 -28.73
CA ILE A 36 32.13 0.54 -27.26
C ILE A 36 30.74 0.82 -26.67
N ILE A 37 30.00 1.81 -27.19
CA ILE A 37 28.63 2.12 -26.71
C ILE A 37 27.68 0.94 -26.95
N ILE A 38 27.74 0.29 -28.11
CA ILE A 38 26.90 -0.89 -28.42
C ILE A 38 27.26 -2.06 -27.49
N VAL A 39 28.54 -2.29 -27.20
CA VAL A 39 28.98 -3.33 -26.26
C VAL A 39 28.50 -3.04 -24.84
N VAL A 40 28.54 -1.76 -24.40
CA VAL A 40 28.05 -1.35 -23.07
C VAL A 40 26.53 -1.48 -22.97
N ILE A 41 25.78 -1.09 -24.00
CA ILE A 41 24.31 -1.27 -24.04
C ILE A 41 23.95 -2.76 -24.06
N GLY A 42 24.68 -3.57 -24.83
CA GLY A 42 24.53 -5.02 -24.84
C GLY A 42 24.83 -5.64 -23.47
N ALA A 43 25.90 -5.22 -22.80
CA ALA A 43 26.26 -5.69 -21.46
C ALA A 43 25.22 -5.26 -20.41
N LEU A 44 24.66 -4.05 -20.51
CA LEU A 44 23.58 -3.58 -19.64
C LEU A 44 22.26 -4.34 -19.90
N ALA A 45 21.94 -4.65 -21.16
CA ALA A 45 20.79 -5.47 -21.50
C ALA A 45 20.95 -6.91 -21.02
N ILE A 46 22.16 -7.48 -21.12
CA ILE A 46 22.50 -8.79 -20.56
C ILE A 46 22.41 -8.75 -19.02
N LEU A 47 22.95 -7.72 -18.36
CA LEU A 47 22.81 -7.54 -16.91
C LEU A 47 21.35 -7.38 -16.47
N TYR A 48 20.53 -6.70 -17.28
CA TYR A 48 19.10 -6.56 -17.04
C TYR A 48 18.36 -7.91 -17.22
N ALA A 49 18.70 -8.67 -18.27
CA ALA A 49 18.16 -10.00 -18.51
C ALA A 49 18.61 -11.04 -17.47
N MET A 50 19.83 -10.90 -16.93
CA MET A 50 20.36 -11.77 -15.87
C MET A 50 19.84 -11.39 -14.48
N ARG A 51 19.33 -10.17 -14.29
CA ARG A 51 18.72 -9.73 -13.02
C ARG A 51 17.34 -10.34 -12.79
N ASP A 52 16.70 -10.92 -13.81
CA ASP A 52 15.35 -11.48 -13.71
C ASP A 52 15.31 -13.02 -13.82
N SER A 53 16.34 -13.68 -13.31
CA SER A 53 16.37 -15.15 -13.16
C SER A 53 16.55 -15.55 -11.71
N SER A 54 15.73 -14.98 -10.82
CA SER A 54 15.50 -15.57 -9.51
C SER A 54 14.35 -16.57 -9.63
N SER A 55 14.72 -17.85 -9.56
CA SER A 55 13.88 -19.04 -9.46
C SER A 55 12.46 -18.79 -8.94
N VAL A 56 11.49 -18.71 -9.85
CA VAL A 56 10.11 -19.09 -9.54
C VAL A 56 10.16 -20.60 -9.32
N LYS A 57 10.09 -21.02 -8.06
CA LYS A 57 9.74 -22.39 -7.70
C LYS A 57 8.24 -22.53 -7.90
N ASP A 58 7.84 -23.47 -8.74
CA ASP A 58 6.44 -23.85 -8.94
C ASP A 58 5.77 -24.26 -7.61
N ALA A 59 4.75 -23.50 -7.23
CA ALA A 59 3.54 -23.87 -6.48
C ALA A 59 2.76 -22.56 -6.31
N ASP A 60 1.75 -22.22 -7.09
CA ASP A 60 0.56 -22.99 -7.40
C ASP A 60 0.03 -22.56 -8.77
N LYS A 61 -0.50 -23.55 -9.48
CA LYS A 61 -1.13 -23.44 -10.78
C LYS A 61 -2.30 -22.46 -10.66
N THR A 62 -2.21 -21.30 -11.33
CA THR A 62 -3.37 -20.48 -11.70
C THR A 62 -4.28 -21.29 -12.61
N THR A 63 -5.02 -22.19 -11.98
CA THR A 63 -6.30 -22.66 -12.44
C THR A 63 -7.25 -21.53 -12.08
N THR A 64 -8.07 -21.10 -13.03
CA THR A 64 -9.27 -20.32 -12.78
C THR A 64 -10.07 -20.99 -11.64
N SER A 65 -9.86 -20.54 -10.41
CA SER A 65 -10.75 -20.78 -9.28
C SER A 65 -11.64 -19.56 -9.18
N LYS A 66 -12.84 -19.67 -9.75
CA LYS A 66 -13.96 -19.02 -9.09
C LYS A 66 -13.99 -19.61 -7.68
N ASN A 67 -13.72 -18.77 -6.68
CA ASN A 67 -13.81 -19.00 -5.23
C ASN A 67 -12.45 -19.09 -4.48
N SER A 68 -11.62 -18.04 -4.52
CA SER A 68 -11.05 -17.56 -3.25
C SER A 68 -11.97 -16.46 -2.74
N ASN A 69 -12.58 -16.64 -1.57
CA ASN A 69 -13.38 -15.57 -0.97
C ASN A 69 -12.41 -14.45 -0.57
N PHE A 70 -12.43 -13.37 -1.35
CA PHE A 70 -11.68 -12.16 -1.02
C PHE A 70 -12.13 -11.64 0.35
N ARG A 71 -11.18 -11.25 1.19
CA ARG A 71 -11.42 -10.70 2.53
C ARG A 71 -10.67 -9.37 2.64
N PRO A 72 -11.38 -8.24 2.83
CA PRO A 72 -10.73 -6.95 2.99
C PRO A 72 -9.85 -6.93 4.25
N ASP A 73 -8.62 -6.46 4.12
CA ASP A 73 -7.71 -6.30 5.26
C ASP A 73 -7.81 -4.86 5.81
N PRO A 74 -8.28 -4.67 7.06
CA PRO A 74 -8.40 -3.35 7.68
C PRO A 74 -7.10 -2.87 8.36
N SER A 75 -5.99 -3.60 8.30
CA SER A 75 -4.74 -3.31 9.03
C SER A 75 -4.10 -1.96 8.69
N ASN A 76 -4.42 -1.38 7.53
CA ASN A 76 -3.97 -0.03 7.14
C ASN A 76 -5.15 0.93 6.91
N GLY A 77 -6.33 0.58 7.47
CA GLY A 77 -7.54 1.38 7.34
C GLY A 77 -7.48 2.66 8.18
N THR A 78 -8.27 3.64 7.77
CA THR A 78 -8.55 4.85 8.53
C THR A 78 -9.98 4.79 9.08
N PHE A 79 -10.13 4.99 10.39
CA PHE A 79 -11.41 4.95 11.10
C PHE A 79 -11.62 6.25 11.86
N MET A 80 -12.87 6.64 12.07
CA MET A 80 -13.20 7.80 12.90
C MET A 80 -13.49 7.35 14.32
N ILE A 81 -12.71 7.82 15.30
CA ILE A 81 -12.91 7.54 16.73
C ILE A 81 -13.03 8.89 17.44
N ASP A 82 -14.15 9.15 18.12
CA ASP A 82 -14.39 10.42 18.83
C ASP A 82 -14.18 11.68 17.96
N ASN A 83 -14.61 11.63 16.69
CA ASN A 83 -14.40 12.66 15.66
C ASN A 83 -12.93 12.89 15.25
N GLU A 84 -12.03 11.99 15.62
CA GLU A 84 -10.63 11.97 15.20
C GLU A 84 -10.40 10.89 14.14
N SER A 85 -9.63 11.22 13.11
CA SER A 85 -9.27 10.27 12.05
C SER A 85 -8.03 9.47 12.46
N ILE A 86 -8.21 8.19 12.77
CA ILE A 86 -7.15 7.28 13.18
C ILE A 86 -6.76 6.37 12.02
N THR A 87 -5.56 6.55 11.49
CA THR A 87 -5.00 5.68 10.44
C THR A 87 -4.09 4.64 11.06
N LEU A 88 -4.42 3.37 10.85
CA LEU A 88 -3.60 2.25 11.29
C LEU A 88 -2.42 2.02 10.32
N SER A 89 -1.32 1.52 10.88
CA SER A 89 -0.19 0.96 10.16
C SER A 89 0.05 -0.43 10.72
N ALA A 90 -0.16 -1.46 9.90
CA ALA A 90 -0.10 -2.86 10.31
C ALA A 90 -0.91 -3.16 11.59
N GLY A 91 -2.11 -2.57 11.70
CA GLY A 91 -3.05 -2.78 12.79
C GLY A 91 -2.81 -1.91 14.03
N ARG A 92 -1.91 -0.92 13.99
CA ARG A 92 -1.62 -0.04 15.13
C ARG A 92 -1.57 1.43 14.75
N ASN A 93 -1.92 2.30 15.68
CA ASN A 93 -1.69 3.73 15.62
C ASN A 93 -1.23 4.21 17.00
N GLU A 94 -0.19 5.05 17.03
CA GLU A 94 0.33 5.66 18.25
C GLU A 94 0.29 7.18 18.10
N THR A 95 -0.31 7.87 19.07
CA THR A 95 -0.42 9.32 19.10
C THR A 95 0.10 9.84 20.44
N GLN A 96 0.99 10.83 20.39
CA GLN A 96 1.45 11.51 21.61
C GLN A 96 0.37 12.46 22.10
N ILE A 97 0.01 12.37 23.39
CA ILE A 97 -1.06 13.22 23.96
C ILE A 97 -0.64 14.69 23.98
N THR A 98 0.65 14.96 24.23
CA THR A 98 1.24 16.29 24.02
C THR A 98 2.69 16.13 23.51
N PRO A 99 3.26 17.13 22.80
CA PRO A 99 4.62 17.03 22.24
C PRO A 99 5.74 16.81 23.27
N THR A 100 5.44 16.97 24.56
CA THR A 100 6.38 16.81 25.68
C THR A 100 6.00 15.69 26.64
N SER A 101 4.88 15.01 26.42
CA SER A 101 4.43 13.92 27.28
C SER A 101 5.13 12.61 26.93
N ALA A 102 5.46 11.82 27.95
CA ALA A 102 5.83 10.41 27.78
C ALA A 102 4.60 9.50 27.60
N LEU A 103 3.39 10.04 27.77
CA LEU A 103 2.15 9.31 27.58
C LEU A 103 1.82 9.23 26.09
N VAL A 104 1.70 7.99 25.62
CA VAL A 104 1.27 7.64 24.27
C VAL A 104 -0.13 7.06 24.40
N GLU A 105 -1.02 7.53 23.54
CA GLU A 105 -2.27 6.86 23.28
C GLU A 105 -2.09 5.92 22.10
N GLU A 106 -2.54 4.68 22.26
CA GLU A 106 -2.41 3.66 21.23
C GLU A 106 -3.78 3.12 20.88
N THR A 107 -4.02 2.96 19.58
CA THR A 107 -5.17 2.24 19.03
C THR A 107 -4.67 0.98 18.32
N VAL A 108 -5.22 -0.17 18.70
CA VAL A 108 -4.82 -1.49 18.20
C VAL A 108 -6.01 -2.22 17.60
N LEU A 109 -5.79 -2.83 16.45
CA LEU A 109 -6.69 -3.77 15.80
C LEU A 109 -6.68 -5.11 16.53
N LEU A 110 -7.83 -5.55 17.02
CA LEU A 110 -7.97 -6.85 17.67
C LEU A 110 -8.05 -7.98 16.64
N ASP A 111 -7.69 -9.19 17.05
CA ASP A 111 -7.69 -10.42 16.24
C ASP A 111 -9.09 -11.06 16.10
N LYS A 112 -10.14 -10.24 16.07
CA LYS A 112 -11.54 -10.68 15.91
C LYS A 112 -12.16 -9.95 14.73
N PHE A 113 -12.49 -10.73 13.70
CA PHE A 113 -13.06 -10.24 12.45
C PHE A 113 -14.31 -11.04 12.09
N ALA A 114 -15.24 -10.36 11.43
CA ALA A 114 -16.31 -10.99 10.68
C ALA A 114 -16.29 -10.45 9.25
N TYR A 115 -16.72 -11.28 8.32
CA TYR A 115 -16.78 -10.92 6.90
C TYR A 115 -18.20 -11.14 6.38
N GLY A 116 -18.63 -10.26 5.49
CA GLY A 116 -19.95 -10.31 4.86
C GLY A 116 -20.34 -8.95 4.30
N ASP A 117 -21.38 -8.91 3.49
CA ASP A 117 -21.90 -7.68 2.90
C ASP A 117 -22.67 -6.87 3.97
N VAL A 118 -22.12 -5.70 4.31
CA VAL A 118 -22.66 -4.81 5.35
C VAL A 118 -23.41 -3.63 4.72
N ASN A 119 -23.01 -3.17 3.53
CA ASN A 119 -23.61 -2.02 2.84
C ASN A 119 -24.59 -2.39 1.70
N ALA A 120 -24.85 -3.68 1.50
CA ALA A 120 -25.72 -4.24 0.46
C ALA A 120 -25.24 -3.94 -0.98
N ASP A 121 -23.93 -3.96 -1.21
CA ASP A 121 -23.31 -3.76 -2.53
C ASP A 121 -22.80 -5.05 -3.21
N ASP A 122 -23.17 -6.21 -2.65
CA ASP A 122 -22.77 -7.55 -3.08
C ASP A 122 -21.24 -7.78 -3.02
N LYS A 123 -20.50 -7.01 -2.22
CA LYS A 123 -19.08 -7.23 -1.94
C LYS A 123 -18.86 -7.59 -0.48
N GLU A 124 -17.78 -8.33 -0.23
CA GLU A 124 -17.38 -8.69 1.12
C GLU A 124 -16.83 -7.46 1.85
N ASP A 125 -17.40 -7.13 3.01
CA ASP A 125 -16.86 -6.14 3.94
C ASP A 125 -16.22 -6.84 5.14
N THR A 126 -15.52 -6.07 5.98
CA THR A 126 -14.95 -6.57 7.23
C THR A 126 -15.51 -5.80 8.42
N ALA A 127 -16.13 -6.48 9.38
CA ALA A 127 -16.38 -5.95 10.72
C ALA A 127 -15.20 -6.31 11.63
N LEU A 128 -14.76 -5.35 12.43
CA LEU A 128 -13.57 -5.45 13.26
C LEU A 128 -13.77 -4.78 14.61
N LEU A 129 -12.86 -5.07 15.55
CA LEU A 129 -12.79 -4.41 16.84
C LEU A 129 -11.47 -3.66 17.00
N LEU A 130 -11.55 -2.48 17.61
CA LEU A 130 -10.41 -1.66 17.98
C LEU A 130 -10.34 -1.52 19.50
N ALA A 131 -9.14 -1.55 20.05
CA ALA A 131 -8.88 -1.21 21.44
C ALA A 131 -8.05 0.08 21.51
N ARG A 132 -8.51 1.06 22.30
CA ARG A 132 -7.80 2.32 22.56
C ARG A 132 -7.41 2.40 24.03
N TYR A 133 -6.14 2.69 24.31
CA TYR A 133 -5.62 2.85 25.69
C TYR A 133 -4.56 3.94 25.72
N GLY A 134 -4.23 4.43 26.93
CA GLY A 134 -3.22 5.47 27.14
C GLY A 134 -3.77 6.89 27.27
N GLY A 135 -4.96 7.19 26.71
CA GLY A 135 -5.69 8.44 26.93
C GLY A 135 -6.34 8.60 28.32
N GLY A 136 -6.14 7.63 29.21
CA GLY A 136 -6.70 7.56 30.56
C GLY A 136 -6.22 6.30 31.29
N SER A 137 -6.97 5.84 32.30
CA SER A 137 -6.68 4.57 32.99
C SER A 137 -7.38 3.35 32.39
N GLY A 138 -8.26 3.57 31.40
CA GLY A 138 -9.14 2.57 30.78
C GLY A 138 -8.56 1.87 29.55
N THR A 139 -9.28 0.83 29.12
CA THR A 139 -9.09 0.18 27.81
C THR A 139 -10.44 0.20 27.13
N PHE A 140 -10.59 1.08 26.16
CA PHE A 140 -11.87 1.31 25.50
C PHE A 140 -11.97 0.44 24.26
N ILE A 141 -13.05 -0.33 24.14
CA ILE A 141 -13.31 -1.21 23.00
C ILE A 141 -14.33 -0.56 22.08
N TYR A 142 -14.03 -0.58 20.78
CA TYR A 142 -14.89 -0.05 19.73
C TYR A 142 -15.14 -1.11 18.66
N VAL A 143 -16.28 -0.99 17.97
CA VAL A 143 -16.59 -1.75 16.75
C VAL A 143 -16.61 -0.81 15.56
N ALA A 144 -16.05 -1.26 14.45
CA ALA A 144 -16.10 -0.54 13.18
C ALA A 144 -16.29 -1.52 12.03
N VAL A 145 -16.57 -0.98 10.85
CA VAL A 145 -16.63 -1.72 9.60
C VAL A 145 -15.68 -1.10 8.58
N PHE A 146 -14.96 -1.94 7.85
CA PHE A 146 -14.15 -1.59 6.71
C PHE A 146 -14.92 -1.99 5.45
N VAL A 147 -15.58 -1.00 4.89
CA VAL A 147 -16.68 -1.15 3.94
C VAL A 147 -16.21 -0.83 2.54
N SER A 148 -16.67 -1.62 1.59
CA SER A 148 -16.43 -1.46 0.17
C SER A 148 -16.96 -0.10 -0.31
N GLY A 149 -16.22 0.51 -1.22
CA GLY A 149 -16.62 1.76 -1.87
C GLY A 149 -16.53 1.63 -3.39
N PRO A 150 -16.88 2.71 -4.13
CA PRO A 150 -16.79 2.71 -5.60
C PRO A 150 -15.37 2.49 -6.12
N VAL A 151 -14.35 2.91 -5.37
CA VAL A 151 -12.93 2.86 -5.78
C VAL A 151 -12.07 2.07 -4.80
N THR A 152 -12.28 2.28 -3.49
CA THR A 152 -11.49 1.67 -2.42
C THR A 152 -12.39 1.35 -1.23
N TYR A 153 -11.93 0.45 -0.37
CA TYR A 153 -12.49 0.28 0.96
C TYR A 153 -12.24 1.51 1.82
N ARG A 154 -13.17 1.78 2.74
CA ARG A 154 -13.12 2.89 3.70
C ARG A 154 -13.56 2.40 5.08
N GLY A 155 -12.86 2.83 6.13
CA GLY A 155 -13.31 2.60 7.50
C GLY A 155 -14.47 3.51 7.88
N SER A 156 -15.40 2.98 8.67
CA SER A 156 -16.51 3.73 9.25
C SER A 156 -16.09 4.54 10.48
N ASP A 157 -17.09 5.17 11.09
CA ASP A 157 -17.02 5.56 12.48
C ASP A 157 -16.91 4.30 13.36
N ALA A 158 -16.07 4.37 14.38
CA ALA A 158 -15.89 3.34 15.38
C ALA A 158 -16.80 3.65 16.56
N LEU A 159 -17.70 2.74 16.87
CA LEU A 159 -18.71 2.91 17.91
C LEU A 159 -18.24 2.27 19.20
N PHE A 160 -18.35 3.01 20.30
CA PHE A 160 -17.94 2.55 21.62
C PHE A 160 -18.81 1.38 22.11
N ILE A 161 -18.16 0.30 22.53
CA ILE A 161 -18.82 -0.88 23.11
C ILE A 161 -18.72 -0.87 24.64
N GLY A 162 -17.55 -0.54 25.20
CA GLY A 162 -17.34 -0.55 26.65
C GLY A 162 -15.89 -0.32 27.10
N ASP A 163 -15.71 -0.08 28.40
CA ASP A 163 -14.41 0.07 29.08
C ASP A 163 -14.03 -1.23 29.80
N ARG A 164 -12.88 -1.80 29.44
CA ARG A 164 -12.33 -3.09 29.94
C ARG A 164 -13.29 -4.28 29.78
N VAL A 165 -14.14 -4.26 28.76
CA VAL A 165 -14.96 -5.42 28.37
C VAL A 165 -14.11 -6.50 27.70
N ALA A 166 -14.59 -7.75 27.70
CA ALA A 166 -13.89 -8.88 27.08
C ALA A 166 -14.66 -9.38 25.84
N PRO A 167 -14.27 -8.97 24.61
CA PRO A 167 -14.89 -9.44 23.38
C PRO A 167 -14.83 -10.96 23.23
N GLN A 168 -15.97 -11.57 22.92
CA GLN A 168 -16.08 -13.01 22.69
C GLN A 168 -16.14 -13.29 21.20
N SER A 169 -17.09 -12.70 20.49
CA SER A 169 -17.35 -12.94 19.08
C SER A 169 -17.75 -11.67 18.34
N ILE A 170 -17.54 -11.67 17.03
CA ILE A 170 -18.14 -10.71 16.09
C ILE A 170 -18.69 -11.51 14.91
N SER A 171 -19.85 -11.14 14.40
CA SER A 171 -20.48 -11.80 13.24
C SER A 171 -21.22 -10.79 12.37
N ILE A 172 -21.38 -11.13 11.09
CA ILE A 172 -22.22 -10.39 10.14
C ILE A 172 -23.29 -11.35 9.63
N ASN A 173 -24.56 -10.98 9.81
CA ASN A 173 -25.70 -11.74 9.30
C ASN A 173 -26.72 -10.77 8.69
N ASN A 174 -26.99 -10.91 7.38
CA ASN A 174 -27.94 -10.06 6.65
C ASN A 174 -27.67 -8.55 6.86
N GLY A 175 -26.41 -8.11 6.72
CA GLY A 175 -26.00 -6.72 6.93
C GLY A 175 -26.00 -6.24 8.39
N ILE A 176 -26.33 -7.10 9.36
CA ILE A 176 -26.29 -6.78 10.79
C ILE A 176 -24.99 -7.29 11.38
N VAL A 177 -24.20 -6.38 11.94
CA VAL A 177 -23.02 -6.71 12.73
C VAL A 177 -23.47 -6.98 14.16
N THR A 178 -23.15 -8.16 14.70
CA THR A 178 -23.41 -8.50 16.11
C THR A 178 -22.09 -8.71 16.82
N VAL A 179 -21.92 -8.05 17.97
CA VAL A 179 -20.75 -8.20 18.84
C VAL A 179 -21.20 -8.78 20.17
N ASP A 180 -20.67 -9.96 20.51
CA ASP A 180 -20.85 -10.58 21.81
C ASP A 180 -19.61 -10.36 22.66
N TYR A 181 -19.80 -9.95 23.90
CA TYR A 181 -18.72 -9.66 24.84
C TYR A 181 -19.15 -9.96 26.27
N LEU A 182 -18.18 -10.10 27.17
CA LEU A 182 -18.44 -10.12 28.61
C LEU A 182 -18.24 -8.71 29.16
N ASP A 183 -19.19 -8.29 29.97
CA ASP A 183 -19.12 -7.05 30.74
C ASP A 183 -19.09 -7.37 32.24
N ARG A 184 -18.81 -6.37 33.05
CA ARG A 184 -18.92 -6.44 34.50
C ARG A 184 -20.36 -6.15 34.95
N GLY A 185 -20.70 -6.59 36.15
CA GLY A 185 -21.90 -6.11 36.83
C GLY A 185 -21.83 -4.59 37.05
N PRO A 186 -22.99 -3.90 37.11
CA PRO A 186 -23.04 -2.44 37.23
C PRO A 186 -22.30 -1.91 38.47
N ASP A 187 -22.35 -2.66 39.57
CA ASP A 187 -21.75 -2.31 40.87
C ASP A 187 -20.36 -2.94 41.11
N GLU A 188 -19.84 -3.68 40.13
CA GLU A 188 -18.51 -4.29 40.24
C GLU A 188 -17.40 -3.28 39.94
N ALA A 189 -16.27 -3.43 40.63
CA ALA A 189 -15.10 -2.60 40.40
C ALA A 189 -14.55 -2.82 38.97
N PHE A 190 -13.95 -1.78 38.37
CA PHE A 190 -13.30 -1.88 37.05
C PHE A 190 -12.11 -2.85 36.98
N ALA A 191 -11.61 -3.30 38.14
CA ALA A 191 -10.57 -4.32 38.23
C ALA A 191 -11.14 -5.74 38.29
N ALA A 192 -12.46 -5.90 38.46
CA ALA A 192 -13.11 -7.21 38.41
C ALA A 192 -13.07 -7.76 36.98
N GLU A 193 -12.98 -9.08 36.87
CA GLU A 193 -13.04 -9.76 35.58
C GLU A 193 -14.46 -9.65 35.00
N PRO A 194 -14.63 -9.27 33.71
CA PRO A 194 -15.94 -9.26 33.07
C PRO A 194 -16.53 -10.68 32.97
N THR A 195 -17.76 -10.87 33.45
CA THR A 195 -18.42 -12.20 33.49
C THR A 195 -19.84 -12.21 32.94
N ILE A 196 -20.47 -11.05 32.74
CA ILE A 196 -21.87 -10.92 32.32
C ILE A 196 -21.95 -10.93 30.79
N PRO A 197 -22.55 -11.95 30.16
CA PRO A 197 -22.69 -12.00 28.71
C PRO A 197 -23.60 -10.89 28.19
N THR A 198 -23.08 -10.12 27.24
CA THR A 198 -23.76 -8.98 26.62
C THR A 198 -23.61 -9.05 25.11
N SER A 199 -24.62 -8.54 24.38
CA SER A 199 -24.62 -8.50 22.92
C SER A 199 -25.14 -7.14 22.43
N LYS A 200 -24.47 -6.58 21.42
CA LYS A 200 -24.88 -5.35 20.73
C LYS A 200 -24.98 -5.60 19.23
N GLN A 201 -25.94 -4.94 18.59
CA GLN A 201 -26.17 -5.02 17.14
C GLN A 201 -25.98 -3.66 16.49
N PHE A 202 -25.38 -3.67 15.30
CA PHE A 202 -25.06 -2.48 14.52
C PHE A 202 -25.43 -2.70 13.06
N ILE A 203 -25.72 -1.60 12.36
CA ILE A 203 -26.10 -1.59 10.96
C ILE A 203 -25.39 -0.47 10.22
N TYR A 204 -25.10 -0.70 8.94
CA TYR A 204 -24.64 0.35 8.04
C TYR A 204 -25.81 0.85 7.20
N LYS A 205 -26.15 2.13 7.32
CA LYS A 205 -27.26 2.75 6.58
C LYS A 205 -26.90 4.17 6.18
N ASN A 206 -27.28 4.56 4.97
CA ASN A 206 -27.05 5.91 4.44
C ASN A 206 -25.57 6.37 4.50
N GLY A 207 -24.62 5.45 4.42
CA GLY A 207 -23.18 5.75 4.50
C GLY A 207 -22.62 5.82 5.92
N GLU A 208 -23.44 5.58 6.94
CA GLU A 208 -23.09 5.66 8.36
C GLU A 208 -23.21 4.29 9.03
N PHE A 209 -22.30 4.00 9.96
CA PHE A 209 -22.36 2.82 10.82
C PHE A 209 -22.93 3.23 12.17
N VAL A 210 -24.03 2.61 12.60
CA VAL A 210 -24.75 2.99 13.82
C VAL A 210 -25.20 1.78 14.62
N GLU A 211 -25.40 1.96 15.93
CA GLU A 211 -26.11 0.99 16.76
C GLU A 211 -27.57 0.88 16.31
N LYS A 212 -28.07 -0.36 16.25
CA LYS A 212 -29.38 -0.72 15.68
C LYS A 212 -30.54 -0.36 16.59
#